data_AF-A0A9W7H3R1-F1
#
_entry.id   AF-A0A9W7H3R1-F1
#
_cell.length_a   1.000
_cell.length_b   1.000
_cell.length_c   1.000
_cell.angle_alpha   90.00
_cell.angle_beta   90.00
_cell.angle_gamma   90.00
#
_symmetry.space_group_name_H-M   'P 1'
#
loop_
_entity.id
_entity.type
_entity.pdbx_description
1 polymer ?
#
loop_
_entity_poly.entity_id
_entity_poly.type
_entity_poly.pdbx_seq_one_letter_code
_entity_poly.pdbx_strand_id
1 'polypeptide(L)'
;MISVWNDFWLPGPTCKLVSSPPVDDIIWVADLIDSRNGRWDSDRVKSNFSERKAREILSIPLPIDPQLDSMVWCGEHTYNYSTRSGYRMLLDPAQSLPSTNSLFRKVWLSKCPAKMNIQCWKFIRNFVPTKLNLCIKRVAADPLCYKCSQAQEDIIHVLCDCHFARQVWCALSLHEPENTNQLSFPDWLEAMFNTNGSHKAQEIIITLYAIWHARNKFVFEGFETRVEEVITYIRSYCLDLMTLKMRLLSVRNPLPVRWSPPSPEMVKVNVDACFHEASKLACVGLLIRDSEGYVLGSKCAKIEFTSSSFAAEALAVVHGLHFAFEMGFRRVTVESDSLTTVKKLQAKEEDKSKVNWLVRNSQILGENFSVCNFSFIPRNGNKPAHAMARVCLTSSSERIWVEEAPDSVERLAAEDRRWLDPP
;
A
#
# COMPACT_ATOMS: atom_id res chain seq x y z
N MET A 1 -17.61 19.32 -18.70
CA MET A 1 -17.01 19.24 -20.04
C MET A 1 -15.50 19.16 -19.88
N ILE A 2 -14.88 18.12 -20.46
CA ILE A 2 -13.45 17.82 -20.38
C ILE A 2 -12.77 18.14 -21.72
N SER A 3 -11.75 18.98 -21.69
CA SER A 3 -10.99 19.40 -22.88
C SER A 3 -10.01 18.31 -23.34
N VAL A 4 -9.99 18.03 -24.64
CA VAL A 4 -9.10 17.00 -25.22
C VAL A 4 -7.63 17.34 -25.02
N TRP A 5 -7.29 18.62 -25.15
CA TRP A 5 -5.90 19.09 -25.22
C TRP A 5 -5.38 19.64 -23.90
N ASN A 6 -6.27 20.20 -23.07
CA ASN A 6 -5.88 20.93 -21.86
C ASN A 6 -6.10 20.14 -20.56
N ASP A 7 -6.95 19.11 -20.58
CA ASP A 7 -7.25 18.31 -19.40
C ASP A 7 -6.56 16.94 -19.41
N PHE A 8 -6.29 16.40 -18.22
CA PHE A 8 -5.72 15.07 -18.04
C PHE A 8 -6.83 14.02 -18.00
N TRP A 9 -7.31 13.60 -19.17
CA TRP A 9 -8.46 12.69 -19.29
C TRP A 9 -8.10 11.26 -19.70
N LEU A 10 -6.84 11.00 -20.07
CA LEU A 10 -6.36 9.66 -20.40
C LEU A 10 -5.85 8.90 -19.16
N PRO A 11 -6.19 7.61 -19.00
CA PRO A 11 -5.76 6.82 -17.86
C PRO A 11 -4.29 6.38 -17.98
N GLY A 12 -3.40 6.90 -17.14
CA GLY A 12 -1.98 6.49 -17.11
C GLY A 12 -1.22 6.99 -15.87
N PRO A 13 -0.06 6.39 -15.54
CA PRO A 13 0.74 6.78 -14.38
C PRO A 13 1.36 8.17 -14.53
N THR A 14 1.55 8.62 -15.77
CA THR A 14 1.95 9.99 -16.06
C THR A 14 0.72 10.77 -16.50
N CYS A 15 0.23 11.65 -15.63
CA CYS A 15 -0.67 12.76 -16.00
C CYS A 15 0.08 13.64 -17.04
N LYS A 16 0.09 13.22 -18.32
CA LYS A 16 0.69 13.92 -19.46
C LYS A 16 -0.41 14.42 -20.38
N LEU A 17 -0.30 15.69 -20.77
CA LEU A 17 -1.19 16.28 -21.77
C LEU A 17 -1.11 15.50 -23.08
N VAL A 18 -2.19 15.50 -23.85
CA VAL A 18 -2.19 14.92 -25.18
C VAL A 18 -1.21 15.70 -26.06
N SER A 19 0.02 15.18 -26.17
CA SER A 19 1.03 15.70 -27.12
C SER A 19 0.70 15.26 -28.54
N SER A 20 -0.24 15.94 -29.19
CA SER A 20 -0.44 15.96 -30.64
C SER A 20 -0.77 17.41 -31.02
N PRO A 21 -0.45 17.89 -32.25
CA PRO A 21 -0.87 19.22 -32.66
C PRO A 21 -2.41 19.32 -32.57
N PRO A 22 -2.96 20.37 -31.94
CA PRO A 22 -4.40 20.54 -31.86
C PRO A 22 -4.99 20.64 -33.27
N VAL A 23 -6.08 19.92 -33.49
CA VAL A 23 -6.89 20.02 -34.70
C VAL A 23 -8.09 20.89 -34.35
N ASP A 24 -8.36 21.94 -35.13
CA ASP A 24 -9.29 23.03 -34.78
C ASP A 24 -10.75 22.56 -34.52
N ASP A 25 -11.13 21.37 -35.01
CA ASP A 25 -12.49 20.80 -34.91
C ASP A 25 -12.69 19.82 -33.73
N ILE A 26 -11.73 19.69 -32.81
CA ILE A 26 -11.82 18.79 -31.65
C ILE A 26 -11.46 19.58 -30.40
N ILE A 27 -12.45 19.92 -29.57
CA ILE A 27 -12.24 20.74 -28.37
C ILE A 27 -12.53 19.92 -27.12
N TRP A 28 -13.61 19.13 -27.15
CA TRP A 28 -14.12 18.35 -26.03
C TRP A 28 -14.01 16.86 -26.28
N VAL A 29 -13.84 16.07 -25.22
CA VAL A 29 -13.83 14.60 -25.33
C VAL A 29 -15.14 14.08 -25.93
N ALA A 30 -16.25 14.78 -25.71
CA ALA A 30 -17.53 14.49 -26.33
C ALA A 30 -17.49 14.56 -27.87
N ASP A 31 -16.61 15.36 -28.48
CA ASP A 31 -16.47 15.47 -29.94
C ASP A 31 -15.87 14.20 -30.57
N LEU A 32 -15.29 13.32 -29.75
CA LEU A 32 -14.73 12.02 -30.13
C LEU A 32 -15.73 10.87 -29.96
N ILE A 33 -16.95 11.15 -29.48
CA ILE A 33 -18.00 10.16 -29.22
C ILE A 33 -19.09 10.33 -30.27
N ASP A 34 -19.52 9.22 -30.86
CA ASP A 34 -20.66 9.21 -31.77
C ASP A 34 -21.97 9.36 -30.97
N SER A 35 -22.56 10.55 -31.11
CA SER A 35 -23.83 10.95 -30.48
C SER A 35 -25.01 10.00 -30.74
N ARG A 36 -24.96 9.14 -31.77
CA ARG A 36 -26.07 8.24 -32.14
C ARG A 36 -26.04 6.90 -31.43
N ASN A 37 -24.86 6.41 -31.06
CA ASN A 37 -24.69 5.07 -30.49
C ASN A 37 -23.94 5.05 -29.14
N GLY A 38 -23.47 6.21 -28.67
CA GLY A 38 -22.77 6.33 -27.38
C GLY A 38 -21.42 5.63 -27.36
N ARG A 39 -20.81 5.36 -28.52
CA ARG A 39 -19.51 4.71 -28.66
C ARG A 39 -18.46 5.70 -29.16
N TRP A 40 -17.19 5.37 -28.96
CA TRP A 40 -16.10 6.12 -29.56
C TRP A 40 -16.21 6.12 -31.09
N ASP A 41 -16.05 7.28 -31.70
CA ASP A 41 -15.86 7.41 -33.14
C ASP A 41 -14.46 6.91 -33.49
N SER A 42 -14.36 5.64 -33.88
CA SER A 42 -13.07 4.97 -34.08
C SER A 42 -12.24 5.60 -35.19
N ASP A 43 -12.88 6.15 -36.22
CA ASP A 43 -12.19 6.73 -37.37
C ASP A 43 -11.66 8.11 -37.01
N ARG A 44 -12.45 8.88 -36.25
CA ARG A 44 -12.03 10.19 -35.72
C ARG A 44 -10.91 10.07 -34.68
N VAL A 45 -10.95 9.05 -33.83
CA VAL A 45 -9.88 8.78 -32.86
C VAL A 45 -8.59 8.30 -33.54
N LYS A 46 -8.67 7.41 -34.55
CA LYS A 46 -7.46 6.92 -35.25
C LYS A 46 -6.82 7.96 -36.16
N SER A 47 -7.59 8.89 -36.73
CA SER A 47 -7.06 9.94 -37.61
C SER A 47 -6.35 11.07 -36.86
N ASN A 48 -6.72 11.34 -35.60
CA ASN A 48 -6.22 12.48 -34.83
C ASN A 48 -5.18 12.14 -33.75
N PHE A 49 -5.02 10.86 -33.42
CA PHE A 49 -4.10 10.41 -32.37
C PHE A 49 -3.14 9.35 -32.91
N SER A 50 -1.92 9.30 -32.35
CA SER A 50 -0.98 8.24 -32.68
C SER A 50 -1.57 6.86 -32.38
N GLU A 51 -1.17 5.83 -33.11
CA GLU A 51 -1.75 4.48 -33.00
C GLU A 51 -1.77 3.95 -31.55
N ARG A 52 -0.73 4.27 -30.78
CA ARG A 52 -0.67 3.95 -29.34
C ARG A 52 -1.74 4.69 -28.53
N LYS A 53 -1.88 6.00 -28.71
CA LYS A 53 -2.87 6.82 -27.98
C LYS A 53 -4.30 6.50 -28.42
N ALA A 54 -4.52 6.25 -29.70
CA ALA A 54 -5.81 5.82 -30.23
C ALA A 54 -6.26 4.51 -29.55
N ARG A 55 -5.34 3.53 -29.39
CA ARG A 55 -5.62 2.32 -28.61
C ARG A 55 -5.95 2.59 -27.15
N GLU A 56 -5.22 3.52 -26.51
CA GLU A 56 -5.49 3.91 -25.12
C GLU A 56 -6.88 4.57 -24.98
N ILE A 57 -7.27 5.47 -25.89
CA ILE A 57 -8.58 6.13 -25.91
C ILE A 57 -9.70 5.12 -26.12
N LEU A 58 -9.58 4.28 -27.16
CA LEU A 58 -10.59 3.26 -27.49
C LEU A 58 -10.75 2.20 -26.39
N SER A 59 -9.76 2.06 -25.50
CA SER A 59 -9.84 1.15 -24.35
C SER A 59 -10.59 1.74 -23.15
N ILE A 60 -10.94 3.02 -23.17
CA ILE A 60 -11.72 3.68 -22.11
C ILE A 60 -13.19 3.25 -22.27
N PRO A 61 -13.78 2.57 -21.27
CA PRO A 61 -15.20 2.22 -21.33
C PRO A 61 -16.06 3.50 -21.20
N LEU A 62 -17.04 3.65 -22.10
CA LEU A 62 -18.05 4.70 -22.01
C LEU A 62 -19.25 4.21 -21.18
N PRO A 63 -19.81 5.04 -20.29
CA PRO A 63 -20.97 4.67 -19.49
C PRO A 63 -22.22 4.52 -20.37
N ILE A 64 -23.07 3.55 -20.04
CA ILE A 64 -24.33 3.30 -20.76
C ILE A 64 -25.33 4.45 -20.53
N ASP A 65 -25.31 5.04 -19.33
CA ASP A 65 -26.07 6.24 -18.98
C ASP A 65 -25.17 7.47 -18.94
N PRO A 66 -25.59 8.63 -19.50
CA PRO A 66 -24.82 9.86 -19.44
C PRO A 66 -24.61 10.32 -17.99
N GLN A 67 -23.35 10.38 -17.55
CA GLN A 67 -22.98 10.93 -16.25
C GLN A 67 -22.35 12.32 -16.40
N LEU A 68 -22.44 13.13 -15.34
CA LEU A 68 -21.76 14.42 -15.30
C LEU A 68 -20.25 14.20 -15.16
N ASP A 69 -19.47 14.96 -15.93
CA ASP A 69 -18.01 14.94 -15.83
C ASP A 69 -17.56 15.33 -14.41
N SER A 70 -16.63 14.55 -13.85
CA SER A 70 -16.01 14.86 -12.56
C SER A 70 -14.48 14.73 -12.62
N MET A 71 -13.79 15.64 -11.94
CA MET A 71 -12.34 15.55 -11.77
C MET A 71 -12.00 14.51 -10.71
N VAL A 72 -11.04 13.65 -11.03
CA VAL A 72 -10.64 12.52 -10.19
C VAL A 72 -9.13 12.45 -10.03
N TRP A 73 -8.63 11.92 -8.90
CA TRP A 73 -7.20 11.94 -8.57
C TRP A 73 -6.40 10.86 -9.30
N CYS A 74 -5.48 11.21 -10.20
CA CYS A 74 -4.74 10.22 -11.02
C CYS A 74 -3.70 9.36 -10.24
N GLY A 75 -3.32 9.76 -9.01
CA GLY A 75 -2.23 9.12 -8.26
C GLY A 75 -2.57 7.81 -7.54
N GLU A 76 -3.85 7.42 -7.46
CA GLU A 76 -4.29 6.13 -6.89
C GLU A 76 -5.42 5.51 -7.74
N HIS A 77 -5.50 4.17 -7.78
CA HIS A 77 -6.55 3.45 -8.53
C HIS A 77 -7.96 3.70 -8.00
N THR A 78 -8.08 4.10 -6.74
CA THR A 78 -9.34 4.52 -6.11
C THR A 78 -9.82 5.86 -6.63
N TYR A 79 -8.92 6.62 -7.26
CA TYR A 79 -9.13 7.96 -7.78
C TYR A 79 -9.56 9.01 -6.73
N ASN A 80 -9.36 8.69 -5.46
CA ASN A 80 -9.51 9.60 -4.33
C ASN A 80 -8.15 10.17 -3.93
N TYR A 81 -8.11 11.46 -3.63
CA TYR A 81 -6.90 12.08 -3.10
C TYR A 81 -6.68 11.67 -1.64
N SER A 82 -5.42 11.39 -1.31
CA SER A 82 -4.95 11.32 0.08
C SER A 82 -3.61 12.05 0.18
N THR A 83 -3.29 12.61 1.35
CA THR A 83 -1.98 13.25 1.56
C THR A 83 -0.83 12.29 1.27
N ARG A 84 -1.03 10.99 1.54
CA ARG A 84 -0.08 9.92 1.20
C ARG A 84 0.10 9.76 -0.31
N SER A 85 -0.99 9.75 -1.08
CA SER A 85 -0.91 9.58 -2.53
C SER A 85 -0.35 10.81 -3.24
N GLY A 86 -0.71 12.02 -2.77
CA GLY A 86 -0.08 13.28 -3.18
C GLY A 86 1.42 13.27 -2.93
N TYR A 87 1.84 12.93 -1.71
CA TYR A 87 3.26 12.85 -1.36
C TYR A 87 4.01 11.79 -2.17
N ARG A 88 3.39 10.62 -2.43
CA ARG A 88 3.98 9.57 -3.27
C ARG A 88 4.19 10.05 -4.72
N MET A 89 3.23 10.76 -5.28
CA MET A 89 3.32 11.30 -6.65
C MET A 89 4.40 12.38 -6.77
N LEU A 90 4.55 13.22 -5.74
CA LEU A 90 5.63 14.21 -5.65
C LEU A 90 7.03 13.58 -5.48
N LEU A 91 7.10 12.33 -5.03
CA LEU A 91 8.34 11.57 -4.85
C LEU A 91 8.63 10.59 -6.00
N ASP A 92 7.78 10.51 -7.02
CA ASP A 92 7.93 9.57 -8.13
C ASP A 92 9.20 9.91 -8.93
N PRO A 93 10.12 8.95 -9.20
CA PRO A 93 11.52 9.19 -9.54
C PRO A 93 11.75 9.74 -10.96
N ALA A 94 10.68 10.05 -11.70
CA ALA A 94 10.78 10.77 -12.97
C ALA A 94 11.21 12.24 -12.79
N GLN A 95 11.13 12.78 -11.56
CA GLN A 95 11.67 14.10 -11.21
C GLN A 95 12.55 13.99 -9.95
N SER A 96 13.79 13.55 -10.15
CA SER A 96 14.94 13.80 -9.26
C SER A 96 14.79 13.39 -7.78
N LEU A 97 14.96 12.10 -7.50
CA LEU A 97 15.60 11.63 -6.26
C LEU A 97 16.47 10.42 -6.62
N PRO A 98 17.74 10.34 -6.19
CA PRO A 98 18.53 9.13 -6.34
C PRO A 98 17.79 7.98 -5.67
N SER A 99 17.70 6.86 -6.39
CA SER A 99 17.37 5.51 -5.93
C SER A 99 17.13 5.40 -4.42
N THR A 100 15.90 5.10 -4.02
CA THR A 100 15.53 4.48 -2.74
C THR A 100 16.69 4.33 -1.74
N ASN A 101 17.04 5.43 -1.05
CA ASN A 101 18.23 5.47 -0.20
C ASN A 101 18.13 4.35 0.85
N SER A 102 18.94 3.30 0.71
CA SER A 102 18.95 2.10 1.56
C SER A 102 18.98 2.47 3.04
N LEU A 103 19.71 3.53 3.36
CA LEU A 103 19.81 4.14 4.66
C LEU A 103 18.45 4.56 5.25
N PHE A 104 17.63 5.31 4.51
CA PHE A 104 16.31 5.73 5.02
C PHE A 104 15.42 4.53 5.29
N ARG A 105 15.45 3.51 4.42
CA ARG A 105 14.70 2.28 4.66
C ARG A 105 15.15 1.59 5.95
N LYS A 106 16.46 1.48 6.20
CA LYS A 106 17.03 0.93 7.45
C LYS A 106 16.56 1.74 8.68
N VAL A 107 16.60 3.07 8.62
CA VAL A 107 16.15 3.95 9.72
C VAL A 107 14.67 3.74 10.04
N TRP A 108 13.79 3.78 9.03
CA TRP A 108 12.36 3.65 9.26
C TRP A 108 11.91 2.22 9.63
N LEU A 109 12.70 1.20 9.29
CA LEU A 109 12.45 -0.21 9.66
C LEU A 109 13.07 -0.62 11.01
N SER A 110 13.83 0.25 11.67
CA SER A 110 14.56 -0.02 12.92
C SER A 110 13.68 -0.32 14.15
N LYS A 111 12.35 -0.27 14.01
CA LYS A 111 11.38 -0.47 15.10
C LYS A 111 11.57 0.49 16.29
N CYS A 112 12.23 1.62 16.08
CA CYS A 112 12.27 2.72 17.04
C CYS A 112 10.97 3.54 17.01
N PRO A 113 10.60 4.19 18.13
CA PRO A 113 9.51 5.16 18.14
C PRO A 113 9.73 6.30 17.13
N ALA A 114 8.65 6.80 16.53
CA ALA A 114 8.71 7.77 15.44
C ALA A 114 9.55 9.01 15.77
N LYS A 115 9.50 9.50 17.02
CA LYS A 115 10.31 10.65 17.48
C LYS A 115 11.82 10.44 17.26
N MET A 116 12.32 9.22 17.46
CA MET A 116 13.73 8.87 17.31
C MET A 116 14.11 8.75 15.84
N ASN A 117 13.25 8.16 15.01
CA ASN A 117 13.46 8.08 13.56
C ASN A 117 13.44 9.46 12.90
N ILE A 118 12.52 10.33 13.29
CA ILE A 118 12.46 11.73 12.82
C ILE A 118 13.73 12.48 13.25
N GLN A 119 14.20 12.27 14.48
CA GLN A 119 15.42 12.90 14.96
C GLN A 119 16.65 12.39 14.19
N CYS A 120 16.74 11.08 13.92
CA CYS A 120 17.77 10.48 13.09
C CYS A 120 17.75 11.04 11.66
N TRP A 121 16.56 11.20 11.06
CA TRP A 121 16.40 11.88 9.76
C TRP A 121 16.91 13.33 9.79
N LYS A 122 16.65 14.09 10.87
CA LYS A 122 17.21 15.44 11.04
C LYS A 122 18.73 15.42 11.11
N PHE A 123 19.34 14.41 11.74
CA PHE A 123 20.80 14.24 11.75
C PHE A 123 21.35 13.98 10.33
N ILE A 124 20.74 13.04 9.59
CA ILE A 124 21.11 12.72 8.20
C ILE A 124 21.04 13.96 7.30
N ARG A 125 20.05 14.83 7.50
CA ARG A 125 19.87 16.07 6.73
C ARG A 125 20.64 17.27 7.29
N ASN A 126 21.39 17.09 8.38
CA ASN A 126 22.06 18.15 9.13
C ASN A 126 21.13 19.33 9.50
N PHE A 127 19.87 19.04 9.85
CA PHE A 127 18.84 20.04 10.21
C PHE A 127 18.77 20.32 11.72
N VAL A 128 19.83 19.99 12.45
CA VAL A 128 19.91 20.18 13.90
C VAL A 128 20.80 21.36 14.29
N PRO A 129 20.51 22.04 15.41
CA PRO A 129 21.25 23.23 15.85
C PRO A 129 22.57 22.84 16.55
N THR A 130 23.51 22.24 15.81
CA THR A 130 24.89 22.12 16.28
C THR A 130 25.54 23.51 16.34
N LYS A 131 26.57 23.69 17.17
CA LYS A 131 27.23 25.00 17.29
C LYS A 131 27.81 25.49 15.96
N LEU A 132 28.36 24.60 15.12
CA LEU A 132 28.82 24.94 13.77
C LEU A 132 27.65 25.50 12.91
N ASN A 133 26.50 24.82 12.90
CA ASN A 133 25.33 25.28 12.15
C ASN A 133 24.79 26.62 12.69
N LEU A 134 24.88 26.85 14.00
CA LEU A 134 24.48 28.12 14.62
C LEU A 134 25.44 29.26 14.27
N CYS A 135 26.75 29.00 14.19
CA CYS A 135 27.73 29.96 13.70
C CYS A 135 27.49 30.33 12.23
N ILE A 136 27.22 29.35 11.37
CA ILE A 136 26.86 29.60 9.95
C ILE A 136 25.62 30.52 9.86
N LYS A 137 24.66 30.34 10.76
CA LYS A 137 23.46 31.18 10.86
C LYS A 137 23.64 32.47 11.66
N ARG A 138 24.87 32.78 12.11
CA ARG A 138 25.22 33.96 12.93
C ARG A 138 24.46 34.06 14.25
N VAL A 139 24.10 32.92 14.85
CA VAL A 139 23.41 32.82 16.15
C VAL A 139 24.41 32.54 17.29
N ALA A 140 25.50 31.82 17.02
CA ALA A 140 26.54 31.50 18.01
C ALA A 140 27.87 32.19 17.65
N ALA A 141 28.63 32.56 18.69
CA ALA A 141 29.89 33.30 18.54
C ALA A 141 31.08 32.42 18.13
N ASP A 142 31.13 31.18 18.63
CA ASP A 142 32.21 30.24 18.34
C ASP A 142 31.64 28.83 18.07
N PRO A 143 32.32 28.01 17.26
CA PRO A 143 31.83 26.68 16.90
C PRO A 143 32.28 25.57 17.86
N LEU A 144 32.95 25.83 18.99
CA LEU A 144 33.53 24.77 19.83
C LEU A 144 32.48 23.91 20.55
N CYS A 145 32.67 22.59 20.50
CA CYS A 145 31.79 21.60 21.13
C CYS A 145 31.50 21.89 22.61
N TYR A 146 30.22 21.86 22.99
CA TYR A 146 29.80 22.08 24.37
C TYR A 146 30.35 21.04 25.36
N LYS A 147 30.70 19.84 24.88
CA LYS A 147 31.16 18.73 25.73
C LYS A 147 32.67 18.66 25.88
N CYS A 148 33.43 18.79 24.79
CA CYS A 148 34.89 18.62 24.84
C CYS A 148 35.66 19.93 24.73
N SER A 149 35.07 21.01 24.19
CA SER A 149 35.73 22.29 23.90
C SER A 149 37.01 22.21 23.05
N GLN A 150 37.26 21.07 22.37
CA GLN A 150 38.50 20.80 21.64
C GLN A 150 38.35 20.85 20.11
N ALA A 151 37.14 20.71 19.58
CA ALA A 151 36.87 20.68 18.15
C ALA A 151 35.57 21.41 17.82
N GLN A 152 35.37 21.72 16.53
CA GLN A 152 34.13 22.32 16.05
C GLN A 152 32.96 21.33 16.19
N GLU A 153 31.81 21.85 16.63
CA GLU A 153 30.60 21.07 16.86
C GLU A 153 29.79 20.92 15.58
N ASP A 154 30.21 20.02 14.71
CA ASP A 154 29.35 19.47 13.67
C ASP A 154 28.62 18.22 14.15
N ILE A 155 27.77 17.65 13.29
CA ILE A 155 26.93 16.51 13.68
C ILE A 155 27.75 15.23 13.89
N ILE A 156 28.82 15.02 13.11
CA ILE A 156 29.68 13.84 13.24
C ILE A 156 30.51 13.92 14.51
N HIS A 157 30.99 15.11 14.88
CA HIS A 157 31.68 15.32 16.13
C HIS A 157 30.77 15.04 17.33
N VAL A 158 29.57 15.62 17.37
CA VAL A 158 28.66 15.44 18.51
C VAL A 158 28.28 13.97 18.71
N LEU A 159 27.99 13.26 17.62
CA LEU A 159 27.44 11.90 17.69
C LEU A 159 28.49 10.80 17.63
N CYS A 160 29.69 11.08 17.12
CA CYS A 160 30.71 10.07 16.82
C CYS A 160 32.07 10.45 17.42
N ASP A 161 32.68 11.58 17.02
CA ASP A 161 34.10 11.84 17.35
C ASP A 161 34.36 12.42 18.73
N CYS A 162 33.34 13.02 19.36
CA CYS A 162 33.48 13.58 20.70
C CYS A 162 33.90 12.47 21.67
N HIS A 163 34.87 12.75 22.55
CA HIS A 163 35.32 11.81 23.58
C HIS A 163 34.16 11.23 24.39
N PHE A 164 33.16 12.06 24.71
CA PHE A 164 31.93 11.62 25.37
C PHE A 164 31.14 10.58 24.55
N ALA A 165 30.96 10.82 23.25
CA ALA A 165 30.25 9.89 22.37
C ALA A 165 31.00 8.56 22.22
N ARG A 166 32.32 8.60 22.00
CA ARG A 166 33.17 7.40 21.89
C ARG A 166 33.11 6.51 23.12
N GLN A 167 33.09 7.10 24.31
CA GLN A 167 32.93 6.35 25.56
C GLN A 167 31.58 5.61 25.63
N VAL A 168 30.50 6.24 25.16
CA VAL A 168 29.17 5.61 25.09
C VAL A 168 29.16 4.45 24.09
N TRP A 169 29.69 4.63 22.88
CA TRP A 169 29.76 3.57 21.86
C TRP A 169 30.58 2.36 22.34
N CYS A 170 31.74 2.62 22.93
CA CYS A 170 32.63 1.60 23.48
C CYS A 170 31.94 0.78 24.58
N ALA A 171 31.27 1.44 25.52
CA ALA A 171 30.60 0.77 26.64
C ALA A 171 29.35 -0.04 26.25
N LEU A 172 28.77 0.22 25.07
CA LEU A 172 27.68 -0.57 24.49
C LEU A 172 28.18 -1.72 23.61
N SER A 173 29.49 -1.85 23.44
CA SER A 173 30.11 -2.84 22.54
C SER A 173 29.58 -2.73 21.11
N LEU A 174 29.30 -1.50 20.65
CA LEU A 174 28.98 -1.21 19.26
C LEU A 174 30.27 -0.83 18.54
N HIS A 175 30.66 -1.62 17.55
CA HIS A 175 31.91 -1.43 16.84
C HIS A 175 31.78 -0.26 15.87
N GLU A 176 32.59 0.78 16.08
CA GLU A 176 32.74 1.85 15.09
C GLU A 176 33.34 1.28 13.79
N PRO A 177 32.97 1.79 12.61
CA PRO A 177 33.52 1.33 11.35
C PRO A 177 35.00 1.68 11.26
N GLU A 178 35.77 0.87 10.53
CA GLU A 178 37.15 1.20 10.21
C GLU A 178 37.21 2.36 9.20
N ASN A 179 38.23 3.21 9.28
CA ASN A 179 38.49 4.32 8.34
C ASN A 179 37.33 5.34 8.21
N THR A 180 36.78 5.79 9.34
CA THR A 180 35.72 6.82 9.37
C THR A 180 36.20 8.25 9.09
N ASN A 181 37.52 8.45 9.01
CA ASN A 181 38.09 9.76 8.73
C ASN A 181 37.53 10.29 7.41
N GLN A 182 36.85 11.44 7.46
CA GLN A 182 36.22 12.15 6.33
C GLN A 182 34.88 11.63 5.82
N LEU A 183 34.24 10.65 6.47
CA LEU A 183 32.88 10.24 6.08
C LEU A 183 31.86 11.34 6.40
N SER A 184 30.85 11.50 5.53
CA SER A 184 29.66 12.24 5.90
C SER A 184 28.87 11.46 6.97
N PHE A 185 28.09 12.14 7.81
CA PHE A 185 27.27 11.46 8.81
C PHE A 185 26.33 10.39 8.21
N PRO A 186 25.64 10.62 7.07
CA PRO A 186 24.88 9.57 6.39
C PRO A 186 25.71 8.33 6.06
N ASP A 187 26.91 8.50 5.49
CA ASP A 187 27.79 7.39 5.11
C ASP A 187 28.31 6.65 6.33
N TRP A 188 28.66 7.38 7.40
CA TRP A 188 29.04 6.81 8.69
C TRP A 188 27.92 5.97 9.29
N LEU A 189 26.68 6.45 9.25
CA LEU A 189 25.52 5.72 9.77
C LEU A 189 25.22 4.46 8.96
N GLU A 190 25.36 4.53 7.63
CA GLU A 190 25.23 3.35 6.78
C GLU A 190 26.31 2.32 7.09
N ALA A 191 27.57 2.75 7.25
CA ALA A 191 28.67 1.88 7.66
C ALA A 191 28.40 1.23 9.03
N MET A 192 27.92 2.00 10.01
CA MET A 192 27.53 1.48 11.33
C MET A 192 26.48 0.37 11.28
N PHE A 193 25.44 0.55 10.45
CA PHE A 193 24.41 -0.48 10.24
C PHE A 193 24.95 -1.73 9.54
N ASN A 194 25.95 -1.57 8.67
CA ASN A 194 26.57 -2.70 7.97
C ASN A 194 27.51 -3.47 8.90
N THR A 195 28.37 -2.78 9.66
CA THR A 195 29.35 -3.39 10.59
C THR A 195 28.67 -4.16 11.72
N ASN A 196 27.64 -3.60 12.35
CA ASN A 196 26.97 -4.23 13.50
C ASN A 196 25.77 -5.11 13.08
N GLY A 197 25.41 -5.08 11.80
CA GLY A 197 24.24 -5.76 11.25
C GLY A 197 22.91 -5.07 11.55
N SER A 198 21.91 -5.33 10.71
CA SER A 198 20.59 -4.67 10.79
C SER A 198 19.82 -4.93 12.09
N HIS A 199 20.16 -5.99 12.83
CA HIS A 199 19.54 -6.31 14.12
C HIS A 199 19.90 -5.30 15.22
N LYS A 200 21.05 -4.61 15.10
CA LYS A 200 21.52 -3.56 16.01
C LYS A 200 21.06 -2.15 15.62
N ALA A 201 20.34 -1.99 14.50
CA ALA A 201 19.88 -0.68 14.04
C ALA A 201 19.01 0.05 15.07
N GLN A 202 18.20 -0.68 15.84
CA GLN A 202 17.38 -0.11 16.92
C GLN A 202 18.26 0.52 18.01
N GLU A 203 19.24 -0.25 18.50
CA GLU A 203 20.17 0.18 19.54
C GLU A 203 21.01 1.38 19.08
N ILE A 204 21.53 1.34 17.84
CA ILE A 204 22.29 2.46 17.25
C ILE A 204 21.47 3.76 17.22
N ILE A 205 20.21 3.71 16.78
CA ILE A 205 19.35 4.91 16.70
C ILE A 205 19.00 5.44 18.09
N ILE A 206 18.76 4.55 19.07
CA ILE A 206 18.52 4.95 20.46
C ILE A 206 19.77 5.63 21.04
N THR A 207 20.97 5.11 20.75
CA THR A 207 22.23 5.70 21.18
C THR A 207 22.44 7.10 20.61
N LEU A 208 22.24 7.29 19.30
CA LEU A 208 22.32 8.62 18.67
C LEU A 208 21.36 9.62 19.33
N TYR A 209 20.13 9.17 19.62
CA TYR A 209 19.14 9.99 20.30
C TYR A 209 19.58 10.34 21.73
N ALA A 210 20.12 9.38 22.48
CA ALA A 210 20.55 9.57 23.86
C ALA A 210 21.76 10.51 23.98
N ILE A 211 22.75 10.39 23.09
CA ILE A 211 23.91 11.29 23.03
C ILE A 211 23.45 12.73 22.74
N TRP A 212 22.59 12.91 21.73
CA TRP A 212 22.03 14.22 21.40
C TRP A 212 21.21 14.80 22.56
N HIS A 213 20.44 13.96 23.25
CA HIS A 213 19.65 14.38 24.41
C HIS A 213 20.54 14.81 25.59
N ALA A 214 21.59 14.06 25.91
CA ALA A 214 22.56 14.41 26.93
C ALA A 214 23.30 15.72 26.62
N ARG A 215 23.62 15.97 25.34
CA ARG A 215 24.13 17.27 24.88
C ARG A 215 23.13 18.38 25.13
N ASN A 216 21.86 18.20 24.73
CA ASN A 216 20.85 19.23 24.92
C ASN A 216 20.55 19.52 26.38
N LYS A 217 20.54 18.50 27.24
CA LYS A 217 20.35 18.67 28.68
C LYS A 217 21.45 19.56 29.28
N PHE A 218 22.70 19.35 28.85
CA PHE A 218 23.80 20.24 29.23
C PHE A 218 23.61 21.68 28.72
N VAL A 219 23.23 21.84 27.44
CA VAL A 219 23.09 23.17 26.82
C VAL A 219 21.93 23.99 27.39
N PHE A 220 20.78 23.37 27.67
CA PHE A 220 19.58 24.09 28.09
C PHE A 220 19.36 24.10 29.61
N GLU A 221 19.88 23.11 30.34
CA GLU A 221 19.66 22.96 31.79
C GLU A 221 20.97 23.08 32.59
N GLY A 222 22.13 23.18 31.93
CA GLY A 222 23.44 23.16 32.60
C GLY A 222 23.79 21.81 33.25
N PHE A 223 22.98 20.77 33.01
CA PHE A 223 23.15 19.48 33.67
C PHE A 223 24.09 18.57 32.87
N GLU A 224 25.19 18.16 33.50
CA GLU A 224 26.16 17.25 32.90
C GLU A 224 25.79 15.78 33.16
N THR A 225 25.18 15.14 32.16
CA THR A 225 24.87 13.71 32.18
C THR A 225 26.15 12.87 32.07
N ARG A 226 26.35 11.96 33.01
CA ARG A 226 27.47 11.01 33.01
C ARG A 226 27.27 9.92 31.96
N VAL A 227 28.37 9.32 31.49
CA VAL A 227 28.34 8.26 30.47
C VAL A 227 27.54 7.06 30.97
N GLU A 228 27.67 6.69 32.24
CA GLU A 228 26.96 5.57 32.86
C GLU A 228 25.44 5.77 32.88
N GLU A 229 24.99 7.02 33.08
CA GLU A 229 23.56 7.37 33.04
C GLU A 229 23.00 7.22 31.63
N VAL A 230 23.76 7.64 30.60
CA VAL A 230 23.39 7.47 29.20
C VAL A 230 23.30 5.99 28.83
N ILE A 231 24.28 5.18 29.24
CA ILE A 231 24.27 3.73 28.98
C ILE A 231 23.08 3.06 29.66
N THR A 232 22.81 3.42 30.92
CA THR A 232 21.68 2.89 31.69
C THR A 232 20.35 3.21 31.00
N TYR A 233 20.18 4.46 30.55
CA TYR A 233 19.02 4.87 29.76
C TYR A 233 18.86 4.03 28.49
N ILE A 234 19.93 3.86 27.71
CA ILE A 234 19.89 3.10 26.44
C ILE A 234 19.49 1.65 26.69
N ARG A 235 20.15 0.98 27.65
CA ARG A 235 19.87 -0.43 28.00
C ARG A 235 18.44 -0.62 28.50
N SER A 236 17.97 0.25 29.40
CA SER A 236 16.59 0.22 29.89
C SER A 236 15.59 0.41 28.75
N TYR A 237 15.83 1.38 27.87
CA TYR A 237 14.92 1.68 26.77
C TYR A 237 14.85 0.53 25.74
N CYS A 238 15.98 -0.09 25.41
CA CYS A 238 16.04 -1.27 24.56
C CYS A 238 15.24 -2.44 25.18
N LEU A 239 15.39 -2.66 26.49
CA LEU A 239 14.66 -3.69 27.22
C LEU A 239 13.15 -3.42 27.21
N ASP A 240 12.74 -2.19 27.51
CA ASP A 240 11.32 -1.79 27.52
C ASP A 240 10.66 -2.01 26.15
N LEU A 241 11.33 -1.63 25.05
CA LEU A 241 10.83 -1.88 23.70
C LEU A 241 10.70 -3.38 23.40
N MET A 242 11.67 -4.19 23.84
CA MET A 242 11.61 -5.64 23.69
C MET A 242 10.42 -6.23 24.46
N THR A 243 10.21 -5.82 25.71
CA THR A 243 9.09 -6.27 26.55
C THR A 243 7.75 -5.85 25.97
N LEU A 244 7.61 -4.61 25.50
CA LEU A 244 6.39 -4.13 24.85
C LEU A 244 6.07 -4.92 23.58
N LYS A 245 7.09 -5.23 22.77
CA LYS A 245 6.92 -6.06 21.58
C LYS A 245 6.44 -7.46 21.94
N MET A 246 7.01 -8.09 22.97
CA MET A 246 6.57 -9.41 23.43
C MET A 246 5.12 -9.38 23.95
N ARG A 247 4.73 -8.34 24.70
CA ARG A 247 3.34 -8.16 25.14
C ARG A 247 2.37 -7.94 23.98
N LEU A 248 2.75 -7.16 22.98
CA LEU A 248 1.93 -6.95 21.79
C LEU A 248 1.75 -8.24 20.98
N LEU A 249 2.77 -9.10 20.93
CA LEU A 249 2.67 -10.42 20.31
C LEU A 249 1.78 -11.38 21.12
N SER A 250 1.83 -11.33 22.46
CA SER A 250 0.97 -12.17 23.31
C SER A 250 -0.49 -11.72 23.31
N VAL A 251 -0.76 -10.41 23.19
CA VAL A 251 -2.12 -9.86 23.07
C VAL A 251 -2.67 -10.04 21.65
N ARG A 252 -1.80 -10.06 20.64
CA ARG A 252 -2.13 -10.41 19.24
C ARG A 252 -1.83 -11.89 18.96
N ASN A 253 -2.45 -12.78 19.73
CA ASN A 253 -3.01 -13.96 19.06
C ASN A 253 -4.35 -13.50 18.50
N PRO A 254 -4.44 -12.93 17.27
CA PRO A 254 -5.73 -12.86 16.64
C PRO A 254 -6.25 -14.29 16.63
N LEU A 255 -7.43 -14.51 17.20
CA LEU A 255 -8.19 -15.72 16.90
C LEU A 255 -8.06 -15.91 15.38
N PRO A 256 -7.65 -17.10 14.90
CA PRO A 256 -7.47 -17.32 13.48
C PRO A 256 -8.75 -16.85 12.78
N VAL A 257 -8.65 -15.80 11.96
CA VAL A 257 -9.82 -15.27 11.27
C VAL A 257 -10.23 -16.34 10.27
N ARG A 258 -11.37 -16.94 10.55
CA ARG A 258 -11.93 -18.09 9.83
C ARG A 258 -13.23 -17.68 9.17
N TRP A 259 -13.57 -18.40 8.12
CA TRP A 259 -14.88 -18.29 7.52
C TRP A 259 -15.97 -18.68 8.53
N SER A 260 -17.12 -18.03 8.45
CA SER A 260 -18.30 -18.37 9.23
C SER A 260 -19.48 -18.60 8.28
N PRO A 261 -20.39 -19.54 8.60
CA PRO A 261 -21.55 -19.79 7.76
C PRO A 261 -22.51 -18.59 7.75
N PRO A 262 -23.28 -18.41 6.67
CA PRO A 262 -24.40 -17.48 6.66
C PRO A 262 -25.53 -17.96 7.57
N SER A 263 -26.49 -17.07 7.86
CA SER A 263 -27.74 -17.45 8.52
C SER A 263 -28.52 -18.49 7.69
N PRO A 264 -29.40 -19.30 8.32
CA PRO A 264 -30.32 -20.17 7.58
C PRO A 264 -31.07 -19.38 6.49
N GLU A 265 -31.34 -20.03 5.34
CA GLU A 265 -31.97 -19.45 4.14
C GLU A 265 -31.14 -18.42 3.36
N MET A 266 -29.88 -18.20 3.75
CA MET A 266 -28.92 -17.40 2.99
C MET A 266 -27.81 -18.30 2.46
N VAL A 267 -27.30 -17.98 1.28
CA VAL A 267 -26.05 -18.55 0.78
C VAL A 267 -24.95 -17.51 0.79
N LYS A 268 -23.71 -17.97 0.89
CA LYS A 268 -22.53 -17.12 0.91
C LYS A 268 -21.68 -17.38 -0.31
N VAL A 269 -21.41 -16.32 -1.07
CA VAL A 269 -20.65 -16.35 -2.32
C VAL A 269 -19.26 -15.80 -2.03
N ASN A 270 -18.29 -16.69 -1.82
CA ASN A 270 -16.90 -16.31 -1.63
C ASN A 270 -16.23 -16.12 -2.99
N VAL A 271 -15.68 -14.94 -3.24
CA VAL A 271 -15.03 -14.58 -4.51
C VAL A 271 -13.59 -14.15 -4.28
N ASP A 272 -12.74 -14.42 -5.26
CA ASP A 272 -11.36 -13.94 -5.31
C ASP A 272 -10.88 -13.80 -6.76
N ALA A 273 -9.83 -13.02 -6.99
CA ALA A 273 -9.18 -12.92 -8.28
C ALA A 273 -7.65 -13.02 -8.22
N CYS A 274 -7.07 -13.67 -9.22
CA CYS A 274 -5.65 -13.59 -9.51
C CYS A 274 -5.44 -12.74 -10.77
N PHE A 275 -4.59 -11.71 -10.70
CA PHE A 275 -4.30 -10.81 -11.81
C PHE A 275 -2.84 -10.89 -12.24
N HIS A 276 -2.60 -11.06 -13.53
CA HIS A 276 -1.27 -11.08 -14.12
C HIS A 276 -1.03 -9.81 -14.96
N GLU A 277 -0.20 -8.90 -14.43
CA GLU A 277 -0.07 -7.55 -14.99
C GLU A 277 0.53 -7.51 -16.41
N ALA A 278 1.47 -8.39 -16.72
CA ALA A 278 2.16 -8.41 -18.02
C ALA A 278 1.25 -8.84 -19.18
N SER A 279 0.35 -9.79 -18.93
CA SER A 279 -0.60 -10.29 -19.94
C SER A 279 -1.97 -9.64 -19.85
N LYS A 280 -2.22 -8.80 -18.82
CA LYS A 280 -3.53 -8.22 -18.51
C LYS A 280 -4.63 -9.29 -18.38
N LEU A 281 -4.26 -10.49 -17.95
CA LEU A 281 -5.18 -11.60 -17.73
C LEU A 281 -5.60 -11.62 -16.25
N ALA A 282 -6.91 -11.66 -16.00
CA ALA A 282 -7.47 -11.97 -14.70
C ALA A 282 -8.04 -13.39 -14.69
N CYS A 283 -7.94 -14.02 -13.53
CA CYS A 283 -8.48 -15.35 -13.24
C CYS A 283 -9.38 -15.19 -12.02
N VAL A 284 -10.68 -15.30 -12.23
CA VAL A 284 -11.69 -15.22 -11.17
C VAL A 284 -11.97 -16.63 -10.65
N GLY A 285 -12.13 -16.74 -9.33
CA GLY A 285 -12.61 -17.95 -8.67
C GLY A 285 -13.68 -17.62 -7.66
N LEU A 286 -14.71 -18.47 -7.60
CA LEU A 286 -15.80 -18.29 -6.65
C LEU A 286 -16.37 -19.63 -6.17
N LEU A 287 -16.95 -19.61 -4.97
CA LEU A 287 -17.69 -20.70 -4.36
C LEU A 287 -18.97 -20.18 -3.72
N ILE A 288 -20.06 -20.92 -3.86
CA ILE A 288 -21.32 -20.71 -3.16
C ILE A 288 -21.44 -21.77 -2.07
N ARG A 289 -21.69 -21.32 -0.84
CA ARG A 289 -21.83 -22.20 0.33
C ARG A 289 -23.12 -21.92 1.10
N ASP A 290 -23.70 -22.97 1.67
CA ASP A 290 -24.89 -22.88 2.52
C ASP A 290 -24.55 -22.58 4.00
N SER A 291 -25.57 -22.59 4.84
CA SER A 291 -25.45 -22.38 6.29
C SER A 291 -24.77 -23.53 7.05
N GLU A 292 -24.61 -24.70 6.43
CA GLU A 292 -23.89 -25.85 7.00
C GLU A 292 -22.44 -25.93 6.50
N GLY A 293 -22.05 -25.03 5.60
CA GLY A 293 -20.72 -24.96 5.01
C GLY A 293 -20.50 -25.90 3.82
N TYR A 294 -21.55 -26.53 3.30
CA TYR A 294 -21.47 -27.32 2.07
C TYR A 294 -21.32 -26.43 0.85
N VAL A 295 -20.54 -26.90 -0.13
CA VAL A 295 -20.40 -26.23 -1.42
C VAL A 295 -21.61 -26.56 -2.28
N LEU A 296 -22.38 -25.55 -2.65
CA LEU A 296 -23.53 -25.69 -3.54
C LEU A 296 -23.15 -25.52 -5.00
N GLY A 297 -22.06 -24.80 -5.28
CA GLY A 297 -21.51 -24.65 -6.61
C GLY A 297 -20.24 -23.84 -6.59
N SER A 298 -19.39 -24.06 -7.60
CA SER A 298 -18.15 -23.32 -7.76
C SER A 298 -17.87 -23.02 -9.23
N LYS A 299 -17.16 -21.92 -9.47
CA LYS A 299 -16.86 -21.47 -10.82
C LYS A 299 -15.48 -20.81 -10.88
N CYS A 300 -14.79 -20.99 -12.00
CA CYS A 300 -13.62 -20.21 -12.33
C CYS A 300 -13.63 -19.76 -13.80
N ALA A 301 -13.13 -18.57 -14.07
CA ALA A 301 -13.17 -17.96 -15.40
C ALA A 301 -11.94 -17.09 -15.66
N LYS A 302 -11.42 -17.15 -16.90
CA LYS A 302 -10.38 -16.25 -17.40
C LYS A 302 -11.01 -15.03 -18.02
N ILE A 303 -10.50 -13.85 -17.69
CA ILE A 303 -10.96 -12.58 -18.22
C ILE A 303 -9.76 -11.86 -18.80
N GLU A 304 -9.75 -11.69 -20.12
CA GLU A 304 -8.71 -10.97 -20.84
C GLU A 304 -8.88 -9.46 -20.70
N PHE A 305 -7.82 -8.71 -21.02
CA PHE A 305 -7.83 -7.24 -21.06
C PHE A 305 -8.21 -6.55 -19.74
N THR A 306 -7.95 -7.20 -18.61
CA THR A 306 -8.23 -6.62 -17.28
C THR A 306 -7.22 -5.53 -16.95
N SER A 307 -7.72 -4.35 -16.56
CA SER A 307 -6.91 -3.14 -16.43
C SER A 307 -6.03 -3.10 -15.17
N SER A 308 -6.43 -3.80 -14.11
CA SER A 308 -5.72 -3.80 -12.82
C SER A 308 -6.16 -4.97 -11.92
N SER A 309 -5.39 -5.27 -10.88
CA SER A 309 -5.80 -6.20 -9.82
C SER A 309 -7.11 -5.76 -9.17
N PHE A 310 -7.32 -4.45 -8.98
CA PHE A 310 -8.57 -3.94 -8.42
C PHE A 310 -9.78 -4.21 -9.33
N ALA A 311 -9.61 -4.10 -10.65
CA ALA A 311 -10.64 -4.48 -11.63
C ALA A 311 -10.91 -5.99 -11.60
N ALA A 312 -9.88 -6.81 -11.43
CA ALA A 312 -10.04 -8.27 -11.31
C ALA A 312 -10.88 -8.64 -10.08
N GLU A 313 -10.64 -8.00 -8.93
CA GLU A 313 -11.45 -8.21 -7.72
C GLU A 313 -12.92 -7.80 -7.90
N ALA A 314 -13.17 -6.65 -8.57
CA ALA A 314 -14.53 -6.20 -8.85
C ALA A 314 -15.24 -7.12 -9.87
N LEU A 315 -14.51 -7.62 -10.87
CA LEU A 315 -15.03 -8.64 -11.80
C LEU A 315 -15.37 -9.94 -11.08
N ALA A 316 -14.59 -10.35 -10.07
CA ALA A 316 -14.90 -11.53 -9.29
C ALA A 316 -16.27 -11.43 -8.59
N VAL A 317 -16.60 -10.24 -8.07
CA VAL A 317 -17.92 -9.95 -7.50
C VAL A 317 -19.02 -10.05 -8.56
N VAL A 318 -18.83 -9.44 -9.73
CA VAL A 318 -19.80 -9.49 -10.84
C VAL A 318 -20.08 -10.94 -11.24
N HIS A 319 -19.04 -11.75 -11.45
CA HIS A 319 -19.19 -13.17 -11.78
C HIS A 319 -19.84 -13.97 -10.64
N GLY A 320 -19.53 -13.65 -9.38
CA GLY A 320 -20.18 -14.21 -8.19
C GLY A 320 -21.68 -13.99 -8.19
N LEU A 321 -22.12 -12.76 -8.43
CA LEU A 321 -23.53 -12.39 -8.48
C LEU A 321 -24.25 -13.07 -9.65
N HIS A 322 -23.69 -13.02 -10.85
CA HIS A 322 -24.30 -13.69 -12.01
C HIS A 322 -24.50 -15.18 -11.77
N PHE A 323 -23.45 -15.87 -11.33
CA PHE A 323 -23.52 -17.31 -11.10
C PHE A 323 -24.51 -17.68 -9.99
N ALA A 324 -24.53 -16.93 -8.89
CA ALA A 324 -25.50 -17.17 -7.83
C ALA A 324 -26.95 -16.97 -8.31
N PHE A 325 -27.20 -15.98 -9.16
CA PHE A 325 -28.51 -15.74 -9.74
C PHE A 325 -28.93 -16.86 -10.70
N GLU A 326 -28.00 -17.32 -11.56
CA GLU A 326 -28.19 -18.44 -12.50
C GLU A 326 -28.49 -19.76 -11.78
N MET A 327 -27.84 -20.02 -10.64
CA MET A 327 -28.12 -21.18 -9.79
C MET A 327 -29.46 -21.08 -9.03
N GLY A 328 -30.21 -19.99 -9.20
CA GLY A 328 -31.54 -19.82 -8.60
C GLY A 328 -31.52 -19.22 -7.19
N PHE A 329 -30.37 -18.85 -6.64
CA PHE A 329 -30.31 -18.20 -5.33
C PHE A 329 -30.81 -16.76 -5.41
N ARG A 330 -31.57 -16.34 -4.39
CA ARG A 330 -32.15 -14.99 -4.28
C ARG A 330 -31.78 -14.27 -2.99
N ARG A 331 -31.11 -14.96 -2.07
CA ARG A 331 -30.73 -14.47 -0.74
C ARG A 331 -29.25 -14.75 -0.52
N VAL A 332 -28.39 -13.76 -0.77
CA VAL A 332 -26.94 -13.95 -0.89
C VAL A 332 -26.13 -12.96 -0.04
N THR A 333 -24.99 -13.43 0.46
CA THR A 333 -23.92 -12.58 1.00
C THR A 333 -22.66 -12.82 0.19
N VAL A 334 -22.16 -11.80 -0.50
CA VAL A 334 -20.91 -11.88 -1.27
C VAL A 334 -19.73 -11.47 -0.39
N GLU A 335 -18.74 -12.35 -0.29
CA GLU A 335 -17.53 -12.18 0.49
C GLU A 335 -16.29 -12.07 -0.39
N SER A 336 -15.48 -11.03 -0.16
CA SER A 336 -14.20 -10.81 -0.84
C SER A 336 -13.11 -10.41 0.16
N ASP A 337 -11.86 -10.74 -0.16
CA ASP A 337 -10.69 -10.30 0.62
C ASP A 337 -10.12 -8.94 0.17
N SER A 338 -10.76 -8.32 -0.82
CA SER A 338 -10.49 -6.93 -1.21
C SER A 338 -11.33 -5.96 -0.39
N LEU A 339 -10.78 -5.49 0.73
CA LEU A 339 -11.42 -4.47 1.58
C LEU A 339 -11.77 -3.22 0.77
N THR A 340 -10.95 -2.85 -0.22
CA THR A 340 -11.20 -1.71 -1.10
C THR A 340 -12.47 -1.95 -1.92
N THR A 341 -12.63 -3.13 -2.54
CA THR A 341 -13.80 -3.46 -3.35
C THR A 341 -15.07 -3.47 -2.50
N VAL A 342 -15.03 -4.14 -1.34
CA VAL A 342 -16.18 -4.23 -0.43
C VAL A 342 -16.63 -2.85 0.05
N LYS A 343 -15.69 -1.99 0.47
CA LYS A 343 -16.04 -0.63 0.92
C LYS A 343 -16.72 0.19 -0.16
N LYS A 344 -16.35 0.01 -1.43
CA LYS A 344 -16.99 0.72 -2.54
C LYS A 344 -18.39 0.21 -2.84
N LEU A 345 -18.58 -1.11 -2.81
CA LEU A 345 -19.90 -1.73 -2.99
C LEU A 345 -20.89 -1.28 -1.91
N GLN A 346 -20.41 -1.08 -0.68
CA GLN A 346 -21.20 -0.61 0.46
C GLN A 346 -21.37 0.92 0.52
N ALA A 347 -20.59 1.68 -0.27
CA ALA A 347 -20.64 3.14 -0.21
C ALA A 347 -21.94 3.66 -0.82
N LYS A 348 -22.51 4.70 -0.19
CA LYS A 348 -23.65 5.46 -0.73
C LYS A 348 -23.22 6.59 -1.68
N GLU A 349 -21.94 6.95 -1.64
CA GLU A 349 -21.36 7.98 -2.49
C GLU A 349 -20.97 7.37 -3.85
N GLU A 350 -20.98 8.21 -4.88
CA GLU A 350 -20.60 7.81 -6.24
C GLU A 350 -19.15 7.31 -6.29
N ASP A 351 -18.93 6.13 -6.86
CA ASP A 351 -17.58 5.59 -7.01
C ASP A 351 -16.83 6.35 -8.10
N LYS A 352 -15.79 7.09 -7.71
CA LYS A 352 -14.99 7.85 -8.67
C LYS A 352 -13.91 7.03 -9.38
N SER A 353 -13.75 5.73 -9.14
CA SER A 353 -12.62 4.93 -9.68
C SER A 353 -12.74 4.46 -11.13
N LYS A 354 -11.60 4.01 -11.68
CA LYS A 354 -11.46 3.29 -12.97
C LYS A 354 -12.44 2.12 -13.14
N VAL A 355 -12.94 1.57 -12.04
CA VAL A 355 -13.81 0.39 -12.00
C VAL A 355 -15.22 0.75 -11.51
N ASN A 356 -15.58 2.05 -11.47
CA ASN A 356 -16.92 2.51 -11.08
C ASN A 356 -18.01 1.69 -11.78
N TRP A 357 -17.89 1.51 -13.10
CA TRP A 357 -18.85 0.72 -13.86
C TRP A 357 -18.99 -0.73 -13.37
N LEU A 358 -17.92 -1.38 -12.88
CA LEU A 358 -17.97 -2.73 -12.29
C LEU A 358 -18.65 -2.72 -10.91
N VAL A 359 -18.34 -1.71 -10.10
CA VAL A 359 -18.96 -1.53 -8.78
C VAL A 359 -20.46 -1.24 -8.95
N ARG A 360 -20.82 -0.34 -9.87
CA ARG A 360 -22.20 -0.02 -10.21
C ARG A 360 -22.94 -1.22 -10.79
N ASN A 361 -22.32 -1.96 -11.72
CA ASN A 361 -22.89 -3.21 -12.24
C ASN A 361 -23.14 -4.22 -11.11
N SER A 362 -22.20 -4.39 -10.18
CA SER A 362 -22.38 -5.28 -9.03
C SER A 362 -23.54 -4.83 -8.14
N GLN A 363 -23.71 -3.53 -7.91
CA GLN A 363 -24.84 -3.00 -7.15
C GLN A 363 -26.18 -3.25 -7.87
N ILE A 364 -26.26 -2.96 -9.17
CA ILE A 364 -27.47 -3.20 -10.00
C ILE A 364 -27.80 -4.70 -10.04
N LEU A 365 -26.81 -5.57 -10.22
CA LEU A 365 -27.02 -7.02 -10.16
C LEU A 365 -27.50 -7.46 -8.78
N GLY A 366 -26.97 -6.84 -7.71
CA GLY A 366 -27.41 -7.05 -6.34
C GLY A 366 -28.88 -6.71 -6.11
N GLU A 367 -29.44 -5.72 -6.82
CA GLU A 367 -30.85 -5.33 -6.73
C GLU A 367 -31.81 -6.41 -7.27
N ASN A 368 -31.32 -7.34 -8.10
CA ASN A 368 -32.13 -8.48 -8.59
C ASN A 368 -32.35 -9.58 -7.54
N PHE A 369 -31.65 -9.51 -6.40
CA PHE A 369 -31.80 -10.44 -5.28
C PHE A 369 -32.82 -9.92 -4.27
N SER A 370 -33.54 -10.82 -3.61
CA SER A 370 -34.41 -10.46 -2.48
C SER A 370 -33.59 -9.90 -1.31
N VAL A 371 -32.39 -10.44 -1.09
CA VAL A 371 -31.40 -9.93 -0.13
C VAL A 371 -30.01 -10.09 -0.74
N CYS A 372 -29.24 -9.01 -0.82
CA CYS A 372 -27.83 -9.04 -1.22
C CYS A 372 -26.99 -8.18 -0.27
N ASN A 373 -26.04 -8.82 0.41
CA ASN A 373 -25.07 -8.15 1.27
C ASN A 373 -23.65 -8.32 0.73
N PHE A 374 -22.81 -7.31 0.92
CA PHE A 374 -21.37 -7.39 0.64
C PHE A 374 -20.61 -7.39 1.96
N SER A 375 -19.62 -8.27 2.14
CA SER A 375 -18.81 -8.34 3.36
C SER A 375 -17.35 -8.63 3.08
N PHE A 376 -16.48 -8.10 3.93
CA PHE A 376 -15.03 -8.31 3.84
C PHE A 376 -14.63 -9.48 4.72
N ILE A 377 -13.78 -10.36 4.19
CA ILE A 377 -13.13 -11.44 4.93
C ILE A 377 -11.63 -11.42 4.67
N PRO A 378 -10.75 -11.45 5.68
CA PRO A 378 -9.32 -11.55 5.44
C PRO A 378 -8.96 -12.80 4.64
N ARG A 379 -7.93 -12.72 3.80
CA ARG A 379 -7.48 -13.81 2.93
C ARG A 379 -7.32 -15.18 3.61
N ASN A 380 -6.94 -15.21 4.89
CA ASN A 380 -6.85 -16.44 5.68
C ASN A 380 -8.19 -17.18 5.86
N GLY A 381 -9.32 -16.47 5.80
CA GLY A 381 -10.67 -17.02 5.81
C GLY A 381 -11.29 -17.15 4.42
N ASN A 382 -10.62 -16.69 3.35
CA ASN A 382 -11.09 -16.79 1.96
C ASN A 382 -10.24 -17.79 1.12
N LYS A 383 -9.55 -18.72 1.79
CA LYS A 383 -8.62 -19.67 1.14
C LYS A 383 -9.28 -20.48 0.02
N PRO A 384 -10.53 -20.98 0.14
CA PRO A 384 -11.16 -21.75 -0.94
C PRO A 384 -11.31 -20.93 -2.22
N ALA A 385 -11.84 -19.70 -2.13
CA ALA A 385 -11.99 -18.83 -3.31
C ALA A 385 -10.64 -18.47 -3.92
N HIS A 386 -9.62 -18.24 -3.08
CA HIS A 386 -8.26 -17.99 -3.56
C HIS A 386 -7.65 -19.19 -4.30
N ALA A 387 -7.84 -20.39 -3.78
CA ALA A 387 -7.43 -21.60 -4.48
C ALA A 387 -8.20 -21.77 -5.80
N MET A 388 -9.49 -21.46 -5.80
CA MET A 388 -10.34 -21.53 -6.99
C MET A 388 -9.88 -20.57 -8.10
N ALA A 389 -9.50 -19.34 -7.76
CA ALA A 389 -8.95 -18.38 -8.72
C ALA A 389 -7.66 -18.91 -9.37
N ARG A 390 -6.86 -19.69 -8.62
CA ARG A 390 -5.63 -20.32 -9.13
C ARG A 390 -5.87 -21.56 -9.99
N VAL A 391 -6.96 -22.31 -9.77
CA VAL A 391 -7.37 -23.43 -10.67
C VAL A 391 -7.57 -22.92 -12.09
N CYS A 392 -8.00 -21.67 -12.23
CA CYS A 392 -8.16 -21.04 -13.52
C CYS A 392 -6.83 -20.90 -14.29
N LEU A 393 -5.68 -20.74 -13.61
CA LEU A 393 -4.39 -20.56 -14.29
C LEU A 393 -4.04 -21.73 -15.22
N THR A 394 -4.38 -22.95 -14.82
CA THR A 394 -4.12 -24.19 -15.58
C THR A 394 -5.25 -24.57 -16.55
N SER A 395 -6.39 -23.89 -16.49
CA SER A 395 -7.58 -24.18 -17.30
C SER A 395 -7.61 -23.34 -18.57
N SER A 396 -8.01 -23.90 -19.72
CA SER A 396 -8.10 -23.16 -20.99
C SER A 396 -9.40 -22.36 -21.14
N SER A 397 -10.46 -22.75 -20.45
CA SER A 397 -11.81 -22.17 -20.54
C SER A 397 -12.43 -21.94 -19.15
N GLU A 398 -13.57 -21.25 -19.13
CA GLU A 398 -14.47 -21.22 -17.99
C GLU A 398 -14.86 -22.65 -17.58
N ARG A 399 -14.96 -22.87 -16.27
CA ARG A 399 -15.38 -24.14 -15.69
C ARG A 399 -16.35 -23.89 -14.54
N ILE A 400 -17.37 -24.73 -14.49
CA ILE A 400 -18.46 -24.69 -13.52
C ILE A 400 -18.58 -26.09 -12.92
N TRP A 401 -18.81 -26.13 -11.62
CA TRP A 401 -19.06 -27.31 -10.83
C TRP A 401 -20.33 -27.09 -10.03
N VAL A 402 -21.26 -28.05 -10.08
CA VAL A 402 -22.56 -28.00 -9.41
C VAL A 402 -22.49 -28.95 -8.23
N GLU A 403 -22.80 -28.45 -7.03
CA GLU A 403 -22.70 -29.21 -5.77
C GLU A 403 -21.30 -29.77 -5.44
N GLU A 404 -20.27 -29.30 -6.15
CA GLU A 404 -18.89 -29.78 -6.01
C GLU A 404 -17.88 -28.65 -6.29
N ALA A 405 -16.61 -28.92 -5.97
CA ALA A 405 -15.47 -28.12 -6.37
C ALA A 405 -14.24 -29.01 -6.65
N PRO A 406 -13.15 -28.49 -7.24
CA PRO A 406 -11.91 -29.26 -7.36
C PRO A 406 -11.41 -29.74 -5.98
N ASP A 407 -10.84 -30.95 -5.90
CA ASP A 407 -10.39 -31.57 -4.63
C ASP A 407 -9.51 -30.70 -3.74
N SER A 408 -8.70 -29.82 -4.34
CA SER A 408 -7.84 -28.88 -3.61
C SER A 408 -8.65 -27.77 -2.93
N VAL A 409 -9.77 -27.39 -3.52
CA VAL A 409 -10.70 -26.37 -3.03
C VAL A 409 -11.69 -26.98 -2.04
N GLU A 410 -12.22 -28.18 -2.31
CA GLU A 410 -13.11 -28.89 -1.38
C GLU A 410 -12.44 -29.19 -0.05
N ARG A 411 -11.17 -29.59 -0.05
CA ARG A 411 -10.41 -29.80 1.20
C ARG A 411 -10.35 -28.53 2.05
N LEU A 412 -10.15 -27.37 1.42
CA LEU A 412 -10.12 -26.09 2.13
C LEU A 412 -11.51 -25.68 2.64
N ALA A 413 -12.56 -25.94 1.86
CA ALA A 413 -13.94 -25.69 2.30
C ALA A 413 -14.36 -26.63 3.45
N ALA A 414 -13.95 -27.90 3.40
CA ALA A 414 -14.19 -28.88 4.45
C ALA A 414 -13.41 -28.57 5.73
N GLU A 415 -12.19 -28.03 5.61
CA GLU A 415 -11.43 -27.49 6.74
C GLU A 415 -12.21 -26.39 7.45
N ASP A 416 -12.81 -25.44 6.72
CA ASP A 416 -13.67 -24.40 7.32
C ASP A 416 -14.87 -25.03 8.06
N ARG A 417 -15.48 -26.07 7.49
CA ARG A 417 -16.67 -26.74 8.02
C ARG A 417 -16.43 -27.59 9.27
N ARG A 418 -15.34 -28.36 9.34
CA ARG A 418 -15.01 -29.23 10.51
C ARG A 418 -14.86 -28.47 11.83
N TRP A 419 -14.75 -27.14 11.79
CA TRP A 419 -14.74 -26.31 12.98
C TRP A 419 -16.13 -25.89 13.46
N LEU A 420 -17.14 -25.95 12.59
CA LEU A 420 -18.55 -25.71 12.94
C LEU A 420 -19.15 -26.92 13.64
N ASP A 421 -18.66 -28.12 13.30
CA ASP A 421 -19.04 -29.38 13.92
C ASP A 421 -17.77 -30.23 14.16
N PRO A 422 -17.03 -29.99 15.26
CA PRO A 422 -15.82 -30.74 15.59
C PRO A 422 -16.17 -32.21 15.87
N PRO A 423 -15.30 -33.16 15.47
CA PRO A 423 -15.56 -34.60 15.57
C PRO A 423 -15.74 -35.12 17.00
#